data_AF-A0A9R1AX91-F1
#
_entry.id   AF-A0A9R1AX91-F1
#
_cell.length_a   1.000
_cell.length_b   1.000
_cell.length_c   1.000
_cell.angle_alpha   90.00
_cell.angle_beta   90.00
_cell.angle_gamma   90.00
#
_symmetry.space_group_name_H-M   'P 1'
#
loop_
_entity.id
_entity.type
_entity.pdbx_description
1 polymer ?
#
loop_
_entity_poly.entity_id
_entity_poly.type
_entity_poly.pdbx_seq_one_letter_code
_entity_poly.pdbx_strand_id
1 'polypeptide(L)'
;MFLLPGLVIALHSTGALNTVLSSKHQREIRRYLYNHQNKDGGWGLHIESPSTMFGSVLNYVTLRLLEEGSDSEDGAIQLAQNWILDHGGATFTTSWGKFWLSVLGVFDWSGNNPLLPELWLLPYCLPFHPGRMWSHCRMVYFPMSYIYGKRFVGPITPTVLNLRKELYKVPYDEIDWDKARSQCAKEDLYCPHPLGQDILWSTLHKFVEPVMSHWPGSKLREKALKNAMQHIHYEDENTQYICSGAVGKVLNMLCCWIEDPNSQEFKLHIPRIYDYLWVAEDGMKMQVILYVVLDPNFFAFSCGDCFTGYLT
;
A
#
# COMPACT_ATOMS: atom_id res chain seq x y z
N MET A 1 -0.45 6.55 8.80
CA MET A 1 -1.12 7.20 7.68
C MET A 1 -0.59 6.52 6.43
N PHE A 2 -1.32 5.57 5.83
CA PHE A 2 -0.76 4.66 4.81
C PHE A 2 -1.54 4.59 3.49
N LEU A 3 -2.68 5.29 3.37
CA LEU A 3 -3.51 5.27 2.16
C LEU A 3 -2.89 6.09 1.02
N LEU A 4 -2.62 7.37 1.28
CA LEU A 4 -1.99 8.29 0.32
C LEU A 4 -0.66 7.76 -0.23
N PRO A 5 0.25 7.20 0.59
CA PRO A 5 1.49 6.65 0.06
C PRO A 5 1.32 5.57 -0.99
N GLY A 6 0.39 4.63 -0.80
CA GLY A 6 0.11 3.61 -1.79
C GLY A 6 -0.35 4.21 -3.12
N LEU A 7 -1.24 5.21 -3.07
CA LEU A 7 -1.72 5.93 -4.26
C LEU A 7 -0.58 6.65 -4.98
N VAL A 8 0.24 7.42 -4.26
CA VAL A 8 1.34 8.19 -4.85
C VAL A 8 2.40 7.27 -5.45
N ILE A 9 2.76 6.18 -4.76
CA ILE A 9 3.70 5.17 -5.28
C ILE A 9 3.15 4.51 -6.54
N ALA A 10 1.88 4.10 -6.56
CA ALA A 10 1.26 3.50 -7.73
C ALA A 10 1.21 4.49 -8.91
N LEU A 11 0.82 5.74 -8.68
CA LEU A 11 0.78 6.76 -9.72
C LEU A 11 2.17 7.14 -10.25
N HIS A 12 3.18 7.20 -9.38
CA HIS A 12 4.56 7.39 -9.81
C HIS A 12 5.04 6.22 -10.66
N SER A 13 4.77 4.98 -10.22
CA SER A 13 5.19 3.76 -10.91
C SER A 13 4.53 3.59 -12.28
N THR A 14 3.31 4.08 -12.45
CA THR A 14 2.57 4.03 -13.73
C THR A 14 2.82 5.25 -14.63
N GLY A 15 3.57 6.26 -14.17
CA GLY A 15 3.78 7.51 -14.89
C GLY A 15 2.56 8.44 -14.93
N ALA A 16 1.48 8.11 -14.20
CA ALA A 16 0.22 8.86 -14.18
C ALA A 16 0.18 9.95 -13.10
N LEU A 17 1.23 10.11 -12.28
CA LEU A 17 1.27 11.04 -11.14
C LEU A 17 0.87 12.47 -11.51
N ASN A 18 1.54 13.08 -12.48
CA ASN A 18 1.27 14.46 -12.88
C ASN A 18 -0.01 14.61 -13.73
N THR A 19 -0.51 13.52 -14.29
CA THR A 19 -1.79 13.49 -15.02
C THR A 19 -2.98 13.50 -14.07
N VAL A 20 -2.87 12.81 -12.93
CA VAL A 20 -3.96 12.68 -11.93
C VAL A 20 -3.84 13.74 -10.84
N LEU A 21 -2.65 13.93 -10.28
CA LEU A 21 -2.40 14.89 -9.21
C LEU A 21 -1.83 16.17 -9.81
N SER A 22 -2.71 17.15 -10.03
CA SER A 22 -2.31 18.52 -10.38
C SER A 22 -1.38 19.11 -9.31
N SER A 23 -0.63 20.15 -9.65
CA SER A 23 0.24 20.85 -8.69
C SER A 23 -0.51 21.34 -7.44
N LYS A 24 -1.81 21.69 -7.58
CA LYS A 24 -2.67 22.04 -6.44
C LYS A 24 -2.99 20.84 -5.56
N HIS A 25 -3.29 19.69 -6.15
CA HIS A 25 -3.49 18.43 -5.40
C HIS A 25 -2.23 18.06 -4.63
N GLN A 26 -1.08 18.07 -5.31
CA GLN A 26 0.21 17.75 -4.69
C GLN A 26 0.53 18.70 -3.52
N ARG A 27 0.28 20.01 -3.68
CA ARG A 27 0.45 20.98 -2.61
C ARG A 27 -0.43 20.70 -1.39
N GLU A 28 -1.73 20.44 -1.58
CA GLU A 28 -2.62 20.14 -0.46
C GLU A 28 -2.32 18.77 0.19
N ILE A 29 -1.83 17.80 -0.58
CA ILE A 29 -1.35 16.52 -0.02
C ILE A 29 -0.11 16.76 0.86
N ARG A 30 0.87 17.54 0.38
CA ARG A 30 2.06 17.89 1.19
C ARG A 30 1.65 18.63 2.47
N ARG A 31 0.75 19.61 2.37
CA ARG A 31 0.19 20.31 3.53
C ARG A 31 -0.41 19.34 4.56
N TYR A 32 -1.19 18.36 4.10
CA TYR A 32 -1.74 17.33 4.98
C TYR A 32 -0.66 16.49 5.66
N LEU A 33 0.37 16.06 4.93
CA LEU A 33 1.45 15.28 5.52
C LEU A 33 2.25 16.10 6.55
N TYR A 34 2.60 17.35 6.25
CA TYR A 34 3.32 18.21 7.18
C TYR A 34 2.52 18.57 8.42
N ASN A 35 1.22 18.86 8.29
CA ASN A 35 0.35 19.14 9.44
C ASN A 35 0.24 17.97 10.44
N HIS A 36 0.44 16.73 9.97
CA HIS A 36 0.34 15.52 10.78
C HIS A 36 1.69 14.84 11.03
N GLN A 37 2.79 15.55 10.77
CA GLN A 37 4.10 15.09 11.22
C GLN A 37 4.19 15.24 12.74
N ASN A 38 4.58 14.17 13.42
CA ASN A 38 4.78 14.20 14.86
C ASN A 38 5.99 15.08 15.24
N LYS A 39 6.03 15.53 16.49
CA LYS A 39 7.12 16.38 17.01
C LYS A 39 8.51 15.75 16.92
N ASP A 40 8.58 14.42 16.86
CA ASP A 40 9.82 13.67 16.69
C ASP A 40 10.25 13.51 15.21
N GLY A 41 9.47 14.05 14.28
CA GLY A 41 9.71 14.00 12.83
C GLY A 41 9.07 12.82 12.12
N GLY A 42 8.48 11.87 12.82
CA GLY A 42 7.87 10.69 12.21
C GLY A 42 6.36 10.83 11.93
N TRP A 43 5.77 9.73 11.43
CA TRP A 43 4.32 9.57 11.28
C TRP A 43 3.86 8.23 11.83
N GLY A 44 2.69 8.21 12.45
CA GLY A 44 2.09 6.98 12.99
C GLY A 44 1.24 6.21 11.97
N LEU A 45 0.53 5.19 12.44
CA LEU A 45 -0.41 4.39 11.61
C LEU A 45 -1.67 5.17 11.22
N HIS A 46 -2.08 6.12 12.06
CA HIS A 46 -3.15 7.10 11.85
C HIS A 46 -2.72 8.46 12.43
N ILE A 47 -3.52 9.51 12.26
CA ILE A 47 -3.15 10.89 12.66
C ILE A 47 -2.87 11.06 14.16
N GLU A 48 -3.53 10.27 15.01
CA GLU A 48 -3.33 10.29 16.48
C GLU A 48 -2.26 9.29 16.97
N SER A 49 -1.64 8.54 16.06
CA SER A 49 -0.72 7.46 16.41
C SER A 49 0.70 8.02 16.64
N PRO A 50 1.45 7.48 17.63
CA PRO A 50 2.87 7.77 17.74
C PRO A 50 3.62 7.34 16.48
N SER A 51 4.81 7.88 16.26
CA SER A 51 5.60 7.59 15.07
C SER A 51 5.95 6.10 14.94
N THR A 52 5.82 5.59 13.72
CA THR A 52 6.02 4.18 13.38
C THR A 52 6.93 4.07 12.17
N MET A 53 7.70 2.98 12.00
CA MET A 53 8.54 2.81 10.81
C MET A 53 7.67 2.71 9.56
N PHE A 54 6.51 2.06 9.65
CA PHE A 54 5.56 1.98 8.53
C PHE A 54 5.02 3.35 8.10
N GLY A 55 4.51 4.15 9.05
CA GLY A 55 4.01 5.48 8.77
C GLY A 55 5.11 6.42 8.30
N SER A 56 6.24 6.48 9.00
CA SER A 56 7.32 7.41 8.70
C SER A 56 7.94 7.17 7.33
N VAL A 57 8.30 5.93 7.01
CA VAL A 57 8.96 5.62 5.72
C VAL A 57 8.03 5.90 4.55
N LEU A 58 6.77 5.50 4.63
CA LEU A 58 5.83 5.70 3.53
C LEU A 58 5.50 7.18 3.30
N ASN A 59 5.30 7.97 4.35
CA ASN A 59 5.04 9.41 4.20
C ASN A 59 6.29 10.18 3.76
N TYR A 60 7.47 9.80 4.26
CA TYR A 60 8.74 10.34 3.76
C TYR A 60 8.89 10.10 2.25
N VAL A 61 8.74 8.85 1.79
CA VAL A 61 8.79 8.49 0.37
C VAL A 61 7.75 9.29 -0.43
N THR A 62 6.54 9.43 0.10
CA THR A 62 5.48 10.21 -0.55
C THR A 62 5.89 11.66 -0.77
N LEU A 63 6.44 12.31 0.26
CA LEU A 63 6.95 13.68 0.14
C LEU A 63 8.07 13.76 -0.90
N ARG A 64 9.05 12.85 -0.87
CA ARG A 64 10.15 12.82 -1.86
C ARG A 64 9.66 12.65 -3.30
N LEU A 65 8.60 11.88 -3.53
CA LEU A 65 7.99 11.72 -4.87
C LEU A 65 7.16 12.93 -5.32
N LEU A 66 6.66 13.75 -4.38
CA LEU A 66 5.89 14.97 -4.66
C LEU A 66 6.73 16.25 -4.66
N GLU A 67 8.01 16.19 -4.26
CA GLU A 67 8.91 17.33 -4.06
C GLU A 67 10.00 17.46 -5.14
N GLU A 68 9.70 17.10 -6.39
CA GLU A 68 10.58 17.43 -7.50
C GLU A 68 10.63 18.96 -7.72
N GLY A 69 11.52 19.65 -6.98
CA GLY A 69 11.96 21.02 -7.26
C GLY A 69 11.45 22.15 -6.35
N SER A 70 10.94 21.88 -5.14
CA SER A 70 10.57 22.95 -4.18
C SER A 70 11.33 22.81 -2.86
N ASP A 71 11.88 23.92 -2.37
CA ASP A 71 12.59 24.03 -1.10
C ASP A 71 11.85 23.30 0.02
N SER A 72 12.53 22.35 0.66
CA SER A 72 12.00 21.58 1.79
C SER A 72 11.59 22.54 2.92
N GLU A 73 10.33 22.46 3.36
CA GLU A 73 9.85 23.20 4.53
C GLU A 73 10.74 22.88 5.75
N ASP A 74 11.36 23.92 6.33
CA ASP A 74 11.94 24.01 7.68
C ASP A 74 12.63 22.74 8.27
N GLY A 75 13.37 21.99 7.44
CA GLY A 75 14.10 20.80 7.89
C GLY A 75 13.21 19.60 8.30
N ALA A 76 11.90 19.66 8.08
CA ALA A 76 10.93 18.61 8.40
C ALA A 76 11.28 17.25 7.77
N ILE A 77 11.71 17.27 6.50
CA ILE A 77 12.20 16.09 5.77
C ILE A 77 13.46 15.51 6.41
N GLN A 78 14.38 16.37 6.87
CA GLN A 78 15.62 15.91 7.52
C GLN A 78 15.31 15.26 8.87
N LEU A 79 14.39 15.83 9.65
CA LEU A 79 13.93 15.23 10.91
C LEU A 79 13.32 13.84 10.68
N ALA A 80 12.46 13.71 9.66
CA ALA A 80 11.89 12.44 9.28
C ALA A 80 12.95 11.41 8.86
N GLN A 81 13.93 11.82 8.05
CA GLN A 81 15.01 10.94 7.64
C GLN A 81 15.83 10.48 8.85
N ASN A 82 16.21 11.40 9.74
CA ASN A 82 16.96 11.09 10.95
C ASN A 82 16.16 10.11 11.82
N TRP A 83 14.87 10.34 12.01
CA TRP A 83 13.99 9.43 12.75
C TRP A 83 13.99 8.02 12.14
N ILE A 84 13.83 7.90 10.80
CA ILE A 84 13.87 6.60 10.10
C ILE A 84 15.20 5.90 10.32
N LEU A 85 16.31 6.62 10.15
CA LEU A 85 17.64 6.05 10.33
C LEU A 85 17.86 5.66 11.79
N ASP A 86 17.56 6.51 12.77
CA ASP A 86 17.77 6.22 14.20
C ASP A 86 17.05 4.93 14.65
N HIS A 87 15.88 4.66 14.09
CA HIS A 87 15.08 3.46 14.37
C HIS A 87 15.44 2.23 13.51
N GLY A 88 16.55 2.28 12.78
CA GLY A 88 17.13 1.13 12.06
C GLY A 88 17.02 1.18 10.54
N GLY A 89 16.26 2.12 9.99
CA GLY A 89 16.01 2.26 8.55
C GLY A 89 14.85 1.43 8.03
N ALA A 90 14.58 1.57 6.73
CA ALA A 90 13.40 1.00 6.09
C ALA A 90 13.35 -0.55 6.06
N THR A 91 14.46 -1.25 6.38
CA THR A 91 14.45 -2.72 6.54
C THR A 91 13.52 -3.20 7.66
N PHE A 92 13.24 -2.35 8.65
CA PHE A 92 12.37 -2.63 9.78
C PHE A 92 10.90 -2.24 9.55
N THR A 93 10.52 -1.77 8.36
CA THR A 93 9.12 -1.46 8.06
C THR A 93 8.24 -2.72 8.06
N THR A 94 6.92 -2.56 8.15
CA THR A 94 5.97 -3.69 8.15
C THR A 94 5.91 -4.40 6.78
N SER A 95 5.28 -5.57 6.71
CA SER A 95 5.12 -6.31 5.44
C SER A 95 4.44 -5.49 4.34
N TRP A 96 3.49 -4.63 4.68
CA TRP A 96 2.84 -3.72 3.73
C TRP A 96 3.77 -2.58 3.30
N GLY A 97 4.60 -2.09 4.21
CA GLY A 97 5.65 -1.12 3.88
C GLY A 97 6.64 -1.72 2.88
N LYS A 98 7.17 -2.91 3.17
CA LYS A 98 8.10 -3.63 2.29
C LYS A 98 7.50 -3.84 0.91
N PHE A 99 6.23 -4.23 0.84
CA PHE A 99 5.50 -4.42 -0.41
C PHE A 99 5.50 -3.13 -1.26
N TRP A 100 5.06 -2.01 -0.69
CA TRP A 100 4.98 -0.74 -1.44
C TRP A 100 6.36 -0.20 -1.85
N LEU A 101 7.36 -0.35 -0.97
CA LEU A 101 8.73 0.01 -1.31
C LEU A 101 9.32 -0.88 -2.41
N SER A 102 8.89 -2.15 -2.49
CA SER A 102 9.30 -3.08 -3.55
C SER A 102 8.65 -2.74 -4.88
N VAL A 103 7.37 -2.36 -4.86
CA VAL A 103 6.66 -1.81 -6.03
C VAL A 103 7.37 -0.56 -6.56
N LEU A 104 7.80 0.35 -5.67
CA LEU A 104 8.56 1.55 -6.07
C LEU A 104 9.97 1.22 -6.59
N GLY A 105 10.55 0.10 -6.16
CA GLY A 105 11.92 -0.29 -6.49
C GLY A 105 12.97 0.26 -5.52
N VAL A 106 12.59 0.62 -4.29
CA VAL A 106 13.53 1.01 -3.22
C VAL A 106 13.68 -0.09 -2.16
N PHE A 107 13.14 -1.28 -2.38
CA PHE A 107 13.27 -2.45 -1.51
C PHE A 107 13.26 -3.72 -2.38
N ASP A 108 14.08 -4.73 -2.07
CA ASP A 108 14.12 -5.94 -2.88
C ASP A 108 12.99 -6.92 -2.55
N TRP A 109 12.41 -7.50 -3.59
CA TRP A 109 11.32 -8.48 -3.49
C TRP A 109 11.68 -9.74 -2.67
N SER A 110 12.97 -10.09 -2.56
CA SER A 110 13.47 -11.19 -1.71
C SER A 110 13.31 -10.90 -0.21
N GLY A 111 13.28 -9.62 0.19
CA GLY A 111 13.05 -9.20 1.57
C GLY A 111 11.58 -9.15 1.97
N ASN A 112 10.68 -9.69 1.14
CA ASN A 112 9.26 -9.82 1.46
C ASN A 112 8.91 -11.26 1.83
N ASN A 113 7.98 -11.44 2.77
CA ASN A 113 7.35 -12.75 2.96
C ASN A 113 6.59 -13.15 1.69
N PRO A 114 6.64 -14.43 1.27
CA PRO A 114 5.98 -14.86 0.04
C PRO A 114 4.47 -14.62 0.04
N LEU A 115 3.98 -13.86 -0.95
CA LEU A 115 2.56 -13.67 -1.22
C LEU A 115 2.17 -14.58 -2.37
N LEU A 116 1.98 -15.87 -2.06
CA LEU A 116 1.83 -16.94 -3.04
C LEU A 116 0.48 -16.86 -3.77
N PRO A 117 0.43 -16.49 -5.06
CA PRO A 117 -0.83 -16.50 -5.82
C PRO A 117 -1.41 -17.92 -5.97
N GLU A 118 -0.58 -18.96 -5.86
CA GLU A 118 -1.00 -20.36 -6.02
C GLU A 118 -1.99 -20.80 -4.93
N LEU A 119 -2.02 -20.12 -3.77
CA LEU A 119 -2.98 -20.41 -2.70
C LEU A 119 -4.44 -20.20 -3.14
N TRP A 120 -4.68 -19.34 -4.13
CA TRP A 120 -6.01 -19.08 -4.69
C TRP A 120 -6.54 -20.23 -5.56
N LEU A 121 -5.67 -21.15 -5.99
CA LEU A 121 -6.05 -22.34 -6.78
C LEU A 121 -6.37 -23.57 -5.93
N LEU A 122 -6.20 -23.46 -4.62
CA LEU A 122 -6.44 -24.57 -3.70
C LEU A 122 -7.93 -24.97 -3.67
N PRO A 123 -8.27 -26.21 -3.31
CA PRO A 123 -9.66 -26.58 -3.07
C PRO A 123 -10.26 -25.79 -1.90
N TYR A 124 -11.48 -25.25 -2.08
CA TYR A 124 -12.20 -24.47 -1.05
C TYR A 124 -12.48 -25.26 0.24
N CYS A 125 -12.41 -26.59 0.21
CA CYS A 125 -12.59 -27.44 1.39
C CYS A 125 -11.43 -27.30 2.40
N LEU A 126 -10.27 -26.80 1.99
CA LEU A 126 -9.14 -26.60 2.91
C LEU A 126 -9.42 -25.45 3.89
N PRO A 127 -9.13 -25.62 5.19
CA PRO A 127 -9.47 -24.63 6.21
C PRO A 127 -8.69 -23.32 6.06
N PHE A 128 -7.50 -23.37 5.47
CA PHE A 128 -6.63 -22.22 5.19
C PHE A 128 -6.83 -21.64 3.77
N HIS A 129 -7.85 -22.10 3.04
CA HIS A 129 -8.13 -21.56 1.71
C HIS A 129 -8.41 -20.04 1.80
N PRO A 130 -7.68 -19.18 1.07
CA PRO A 130 -7.81 -17.73 1.18
C PRO A 130 -9.23 -17.17 0.94
N GLY A 131 -10.04 -17.89 0.16
CA GLY A 131 -11.47 -17.57 -0.02
C GLY A 131 -12.31 -17.54 1.27
N ARG A 132 -11.82 -18.16 2.37
CA ARG A 132 -12.46 -18.15 3.70
C ARG A 132 -11.99 -16.99 4.59
N MET A 133 -11.00 -16.21 4.15
CA MET A 133 -10.55 -15.02 4.87
C MET A 133 -11.65 -13.96 4.90
N TRP A 134 -11.56 -13.04 5.86
CA TRP A 134 -12.40 -11.85 5.89
C TRP A 134 -12.32 -11.10 4.54
N SER A 135 -13.47 -10.63 4.04
CA SER A 135 -13.61 -10.08 2.70
C SER A 135 -12.59 -8.98 2.40
N HIS A 136 -12.40 -8.02 3.32
CA HIS A 136 -11.42 -6.94 3.14
C HIS A 136 -9.98 -7.45 3.07
N CYS A 137 -9.59 -8.42 3.91
CA CYS A 137 -8.27 -9.04 3.78
C CYS A 137 -8.13 -9.71 2.43
N ARG A 138 -9.15 -10.44 1.98
CA ARG A 138 -9.15 -11.11 0.68
C ARG A 138 -8.92 -10.10 -0.44
N MET A 139 -9.73 -9.03 -0.52
CA MET A 139 -9.64 -8.04 -1.61
C MET A 139 -8.31 -7.27 -1.63
N VAL A 140 -7.56 -7.22 -0.52
CA VAL A 140 -6.21 -6.63 -0.49
C VAL A 140 -5.13 -7.65 -0.88
N TYR A 141 -5.14 -8.84 -0.26
CA TYR A 141 -4.10 -9.84 -0.52
C TYR A 141 -4.18 -10.46 -1.92
N PHE A 142 -5.36 -10.40 -2.55
CA PHE A 142 -5.56 -10.87 -3.91
C PHE A 142 -4.68 -10.10 -4.92
N PRO A 143 -4.85 -8.79 -5.11
CA PRO A 143 -3.98 -8.02 -6.01
C PRO A 143 -2.53 -7.93 -5.51
N MET A 144 -2.27 -7.91 -4.19
CA MET A 144 -0.89 -7.98 -3.70
C MET A 144 -0.17 -9.27 -4.15
N SER A 145 -0.85 -10.42 -4.12
CA SER A 145 -0.28 -11.69 -4.58
C SER A 145 -0.03 -11.71 -6.10
N TYR A 146 -0.87 -11.02 -6.88
CA TYR A 146 -0.65 -10.85 -8.32
C TYR A 146 0.60 -10.00 -8.60
N ILE A 147 0.71 -8.83 -7.95
CA ILE A 147 1.85 -7.92 -8.06
C ILE A 147 3.14 -8.62 -7.62
N TYR A 148 3.10 -9.36 -6.50
CA TYR A 148 4.22 -10.16 -6.01
C TYR A 148 4.62 -11.26 -6.99
N GLY A 149 3.66 -12.03 -7.50
CA GLY A 149 3.95 -13.11 -8.46
C GLY A 149 4.49 -12.61 -9.80
N LYS A 150 4.16 -11.37 -10.20
CA LYS A 150 4.77 -10.65 -11.33
C LYS A 150 6.12 -10.00 -10.99
N ARG A 151 6.46 -9.87 -9.70
CA ARG A 151 7.65 -9.15 -9.20
C ARG A 151 7.76 -7.74 -9.79
N PHE A 152 6.62 -7.05 -9.88
CA PHE A 152 6.58 -5.75 -10.53
C PHE A 152 7.43 -4.73 -9.79
N VAL A 153 8.18 -3.93 -10.54
CA VAL A 153 8.98 -2.80 -10.05
C VAL A 153 8.75 -1.63 -11.00
N GLY A 154 8.43 -0.46 -10.45
CA GLY A 154 8.27 0.78 -11.21
C GLY A 154 9.58 1.28 -11.83
N PRO A 155 9.52 2.36 -12.64
CA PRO A 155 10.70 2.95 -13.25
C PRO A 155 11.72 3.42 -12.21
N ILE A 156 13.00 3.09 -12.41
CA ILE A 156 14.10 3.52 -11.53
C ILE A 156 14.53 4.95 -11.91
N THR A 157 13.87 5.93 -11.31
CA THR A 157 14.14 7.37 -11.50
C THR A 157 15.32 7.84 -10.62
N PRO A 158 15.89 9.03 -10.89
CA PRO A 158 16.89 9.63 -9.98
C PRO A 158 16.39 9.75 -8.54
N THR A 159 15.11 10.08 -8.35
CA THR A 159 14.46 10.15 -7.04
C THR A 159 14.45 8.77 -6.34
N VAL A 160 14.12 7.70 -7.07
CA VAL A 160 14.19 6.31 -6.55
C VAL A 160 15.62 5.94 -6.15
N LEU A 161 16.63 6.30 -6.95
CA LEU A 161 18.03 6.05 -6.62
C LEU A 161 18.51 6.84 -5.38
N ASN A 162 17.99 8.06 -5.18
CA ASN A 162 18.28 8.84 -3.99
C ASN A 162 17.61 8.23 -2.76
N LEU A 163 16.36 7.80 -2.86
CA LEU A 163 15.65 7.09 -1.78
C LEU A 163 16.41 5.84 -1.30
N ARG A 164 17.03 5.08 -2.21
CA ARG A 164 17.89 3.93 -1.85
C ARG A 164 19.12 4.32 -1.00
N LYS A 165 19.56 5.57 -1.05
CA LYS A 165 20.64 6.10 -0.21
C LYS A 165 20.09 6.73 1.08
N GLU A 166 18.90 7.32 1.01
CA GLU A 166 18.31 8.09 2.10
C GLU A 166 17.69 7.20 3.21
N LEU A 167 17.17 6.02 2.86
CA LEU A 167 16.32 5.19 3.73
C LEU A 167 17.06 4.13 4.57
N TYR A 168 18.35 3.91 4.32
CA TYR A 168 19.09 2.76 4.86
C TYR A 168 20.41 3.20 5.51
N LYS A 169 20.81 2.52 6.60
CA LYS A 169 22.10 2.76 7.27
C LYS A 169 23.30 2.18 6.51
N VAL A 170 23.05 1.13 5.73
CA VAL A 170 24.07 0.43 4.95
C VAL A 170 23.80 0.69 3.46
N PRO A 171 24.83 0.61 2.60
CA PRO A 171 24.63 0.72 1.15
C PRO A 171 23.57 -0.27 0.66
N TYR A 172 22.71 0.18 -0.25
CA TYR A 172 21.57 -0.60 -0.75
C TYR A 172 21.95 -2.00 -1.24
N ASP A 173 23.09 -2.10 -1.94
CA ASP A 173 23.58 -3.35 -2.54
C ASP A 173 24.19 -4.33 -1.50
N GLU A 174 24.45 -3.87 -0.28
CA GLU A 174 24.99 -4.67 0.84
C GLU A 174 23.89 -5.14 1.82
N ILE A 175 22.63 -4.78 1.59
CA ILE A 175 21.52 -5.17 2.45
C ILE A 175 21.26 -6.68 2.34
N ASP A 176 21.28 -7.37 3.48
CA ASP A 176 20.79 -8.74 3.59
C ASP A 176 19.25 -8.74 3.60
N TRP A 177 18.67 -8.92 2.42
CA TRP A 177 17.22 -8.95 2.24
C TRP A 177 16.55 -10.18 2.88
N ASP A 178 17.20 -11.34 2.94
CA ASP A 178 16.66 -12.54 3.61
C ASP A 178 16.44 -12.26 5.10
N LYS A 179 17.40 -11.58 5.73
CA LYS A 179 17.29 -11.11 7.11
C LYS A 179 16.25 -10.02 7.26
N ALA A 180 16.22 -9.04 6.34
CA ALA A 180 15.25 -7.95 6.37
C ALA A 180 13.80 -8.46 6.35
N ARG A 181 13.52 -9.63 5.74
CA ARG A 181 12.17 -10.22 5.66
C ARG A 181 11.47 -10.36 7.02
N SER A 182 12.16 -10.86 8.03
CA SER A 182 11.59 -11.07 9.37
C SER A 182 11.76 -9.87 10.30
N GLN A 183 12.47 -8.82 9.89
CA GLN A 183 12.64 -7.61 10.70
C GLN A 183 11.36 -6.78 10.72
N CYS A 184 11.02 -6.24 11.89
CA CYS A 184 9.93 -5.30 12.10
C CYS A 184 10.30 -4.40 13.27
N ALA A 185 10.05 -3.10 13.17
CA ALA A 185 10.26 -2.15 14.25
C ALA A 185 9.36 -2.51 15.45
N LYS A 186 9.82 -2.22 16.67
CA LYS A 186 9.06 -2.57 17.88
C LYS A 186 7.77 -1.77 17.98
N GLU A 187 7.83 -0.53 17.52
CA GLU A 187 6.76 0.45 17.44
C GLU A 187 5.63 0.00 16.51
N ASP A 188 5.96 -0.83 15.50
CA ASP A 188 5.02 -1.39 14.54
C ASP A 188 4.45 -2.77 14.94
N LEU A 189 5.02 -3.41 15.95
CA LEU A 189 4.73 -4.80 16.30
C LEU A 189 3.48 -4.92 17.20
N TYR A 190 2.30 -4.72 16.61
CA TYR A 190 1.03 -4.86 17.34
C TYR A 190 0.64 -6.33 17.61
N CYS A 191 0.90 -7.21 16.64
CA CYS A 191 0.64 -8.64 16.72
C CYS A 191 1.93 -9.42 16.43
N PRO A 192 2.69 -9.84 17.45
CA PRO A 192 3.92 -10.59 17.23
C PRO A 192 3.63 -11.93 16.58
N HIS A 193 4.48 -12.36 15.66
CA HIS A 193 4.35 -13.67 15.05
C HIS A 193 4.65 -14.78 16.06
N PRO A 194 3.80 -15.81 16.17
CA PRO A 194 4.17 -17.04 16.85
C PRO A 194 5.34 -17.72 16.13
N LEU A 195 6.20 -18.43 16.87
CA LEU A 195 7.36 -19.13 16.29
C LEU A 195 6.98 -20.10 15.14
N GLY A 196 5.81 -20.73 15.22
CA GLY A 196 5.29 -21.58 14.14
C GLY A 196 5.02 -20.82 12.84
N GLN A 197 4.62 -19.55 12.92
CA GLN A 197 4.41 -18.69 11.76
C GLN A 197 5.75 -18.32 11.09
N ASP A 198 6.81 -18.07 11.87
CA ASP A 198 8.13 -17.79 11.32
C ASP A 198 8.75 -19.02 10.62
N ILE A 199 8.53 -20.21 11.18
CA ILE A 199 8.90 -21.48 10.54
C ILE A 199 8.14 -21.66 9.22
N LEU A 200 6.83 -21.40 9.22
CA LEU A 200 6.00 -21.47 8.02
C LEU A 200 6.53 -20.51 6.94
N TRP A 201 6.73 -19.24 7.26
CA TRP A 201 7.23 -18.25 6.30
C TRP A 201 8.62 -18.59 5.77
N SER A 202 9.51 -19.06 6.65
CA SER A 202 10.84 -19.52 6.25
C SER A 202 10.78 -20.72 5.30
N THR A 203 9.87 -21.65 5.56
CA THR A 203 9.66 -22.84 4.70
C THR A 203 9.11 -22.43 3.34
N LEU A 204 8.09 -21.57 3.32
CA LEU A 204 7.51 -21.04 2.08
C LEU A 204 8.56 -20.31 1.25
N HIS A 205 9.40 -19.49 1.89
CA HIS A 205 10.42 -18.73 1.17
C HIS A 205 11.58 -19.60 0.66
N LYS A 206 12.11 -20.52 1.47
CA LYS A 206 13.30 -21.30 1.10
C LYS A 206 13.00 -22.48 0.18
N PHE A 207 11.79 -23.02 0.23
CA PHE A 207 11.42 -24.22 -0.53
C PHE A 207 10.32 -23.97 -1.56
N VAL A 208 9.19 -23.38 -1.15
CA VAL A 208 8.03 -23.23 -2.05
C VAL A 208 8.30 -22.18 -3.11
N GLU A 209 8.83 -21.02 -2.74
CA GLU A 209 9.05 -19.91 -3.66
C GLU A 209 10.05 -20.24 -4.79
N PRO A 210 11.22 -20.89 -4.54
CA PRO A 210 12.09 -21.37 -5.60
C PRO A 210 11.43 -22.39 -6.51
N VAL A 211 10.64 -23.32 -5.96
CA VAL A 211 9.92 -24.33 -6.77
C VAL A 211 8.89 -23.66 -7.69
N MET A 212 8.13 -22.69 -7.17
CA MET A 212 7.12 -21.96 -7.94
C MET A 212 7.73 -20.97 -8.95
N SER A 213 8.98 -20.54 -8.73
CA SER A 213 9.70 -19.66 -9.65
C SER A 213 10.33 -20.39 -10.84
N HIS A 214 10.53 -21.71 -10.75
CA HIS A 214 11.15 -22.52 -11.80
C HIS A 214 10.16 -23.49 -12.44
N TRP A 215 10.48 -23.98 -13.64
CA TRP A 215 9.67 -25.01 -14.29
C TRP A 215 9.71 -26.33 -13.47
N PRO A 216 8.57 -27.02 -13.25
CA PRO A 216 7.23 -26.76 -13.79
C PRO A 216 6.34 -25.83 -12.92
N GLY A 217 6.76 -25.46 -11.71
CA GLY A 217 5.98 -24.62 -10.78
C GLY A 217 5.62 -23.24 -11.36
N SER A 218 6.47 -22.67 -12.21
CA SER A 218 6.18 -21.41 -12.92
C SER A 218 4.93 -21.47 -13.80
N LYS A 219 4.55 -22.65 -14.34
CA LYS A 219 3.27 -22.83 -15.05
C LYS A 219 2.08 -22.75 -14.10
N LEU A 220 2.23 -23.27 -12.87
CA LEU A 220 1.20 -23.15 -11.85
C LEU A 220 1.03 -21.69 -11.43
N ARG A 221 2.14 -20.96 -11.26
CA ARG A 221 2.14 -19.52 -11.02
C ARG A 221 1.44 -18.75 -12.13
N GLU A 222 1.74 -19.04 -13.39
CA GLU A 222 1.06 -18.40 -14.53
C GLU A 222 -0.46 -18.64 -14.50
N LYS A 223 -0.88 -19.88 -14.21
CA LYS A 223 -2.31 -20.21 -14.04
C LYS A 223 -2.92 -19.44 -12.87
N ALA A 224 -2.21 -19.35 -11.76
CA ALA A 224 -2.66 -18.64 -10.56
C ALA A 224 -2.80 -17.14 -10.82
N LEU A 225 -1.86 -16.53 -11.55
CA LEU A 225 -1.91 -15.13 -11.95
C LEU A 225 -3.06 -14.84 -12.91
N LYS A 226 -3.35 -15.74 -13.86
CA LYS A 226 -4.52 -15.63 -14.76
C LYS A 226 -5.83 -15.70 -13.98
N ASN A 227 -5.95 -16.65 -13.07
CA ASN A 227 -7.09 -16.74 -12.15
C ASN A 227 -7.19 -15.47 -11.30
N ALA A 228 -6.05 -14.93 -10.86
CA ALA A 228 -6.02 -13.74 -10.05
C ALA A 228 -6.58 -12.52 -10.80
N MET A 229 -6.14 -12.27 -12.04
CA MET A 229 -6.69 -11.16 -12.83
C MET A 229 -8.17 -11.31 -13.13
N GLN A 230 -8.66 -12.52 -13.37
CA GLN A 230 -10.10 -12.73 -13.62
C GLN A 230 -10.97 -12.23 -12.46
N HIS A 231 -10.57 -12.48 -11.22
CA HIS A 231 -11.30 -11.99 -10.06
C HIS A 231 -11.11 -10.49 -9.80
N ILE A 232 -9.95 -9.93 -10.15
CA ILE A 232 -9.70 -8.48 -10.07
C ILE A 232 -10.61 -7.74 -11.06
N HIS A 233 -10.65 -8.17 -12.32
CA HIS A 233 -11.58 -7.62 -13.32
C HIS A 233 -13.03 -7.77 -12.88
N TYR A 234 -13.40 -8.91 -12.29
CA TYR A 234 -14.74 -9.11 -11.75
C TYR A 234 -15.07 -8.12 -10.62
N GLU A 235 -14.15 -7.83 -9.68
CA GLU A 235 -14.38 -6.77 -8.69
C GLU A 235 -14.54 -5.40 -9.35
N ASP A 236 -13.66 -5.08 -10.30
CA ASP A 236 -13.62 -3.78 -10.95
C ASP A 236 -14.91 -3.50 -11.74
N GLU A 237 -15.41 -4.47 -12.51
CA GLU A 237 -16.68 -4.36 -13.24
C GLU A 237 -17.88 -4.20 -12.28
N ASN A 238 -17.95 -5.00 -11.22
CA ASN A 238 -19.07 -4.96 -10.27
C ASN A 238 -19.10 -3.68 -9.42
N THR A 239 -17.93 -3.08 -9.17
CA THR A 239 -17.80 -1.87 -8.36
C THR A 239 -17.64 -0.61 -9.20
N GLN A 240 -17.73 -0.71 -10.53
CA GLN A 240 -17.50 0.39 -11.45
C GLN A 240 -16.15 1.07 -11.20
N TYR A 241 -15.12 0.25 -10.94
CA TYR A 241 -13.73 0.63 -10.70
C TYR A 241 -13.48 1.44 -9.42
N ILE A 242 -14.44 1.44 -8.49
CA ILE A 242 -14.31 2.05 -7.16
C ILE A 242 -13.64 1.07 -6.18
N CYS A 243 -13.85 -0.24 -6.39
CA CYS A 243 -13.45 -1.34 -5.51
C CYS A 243 -14.02 -1.22 -4.08
N SER A 244 -13.76 -2.24 -3.26
CA SER A 244 -14.30 -2.32 -1.89
C SER A 244 -13.71 -1.32 -0.88
N GLY A 245 -12.62 -0.63 -1.22
CA GLY A 245 -11.99 0.38 -0.40
C GLY A 245 -10.69 0.89 -1.01
N ALA A 246 -10.13 1.96 -0.43
CA ALA A 246 -9.00 2.70 -0.98
C ALA A 246 -7.78 1.83 -1.33
N VAL A 247 -7.40 0.90 -0.43
CA VAL A 247 -6.24 0.04 -0.64
C VAL A 247 -6.47 -0.91 -1.81
N GLY A 248 -7.62 -1.60 -1.84
CA GLY A 248 -7.99 -2.49 -2.94
C GLY A 248 -8.07 -1.74 -4.26
N LYS A 249 -8.66 -0.53 -4.26
CA LYS A 249 -8.75 0.34 -5.45
C LYS A 249 -7.40 0.63 -6.08
N VAL A 250 -6.41 1.02 -5.26
CA VAL A 250 -5.08 1.38 -5.78
C VAL A 250 -4.35 0.14 -6.28
N LEU A 251 -4.47 -0.99 -5.57
CA LEU A 251 -3.84 -2.24 -5.95
C LEU A 251 -4.45 -2.82 -7.24
N ASN A 252 -5.77 -2.85 -7.39
CA ASN A 252 -6.44 -3.32 -8.61
C ASN A 252 -6.08 -2.45 -9.82
N MET A 253 -6.11 -1.13 -9.66
CA MET A 253 -5.64 -0.20 -10.70
C MET A 253 -4.22 -0.51 -11.15
N LEU A 254 -3.31 -0.78 -10.20
CA LEU A 254 -1.94 -1.14 -10.51
C LEU A 254 -1.86 -2.52 -11.22
N CYS A 255 -2.68 -3.49 -10.81
CA CYS A 255 -2.77 -4.79 -11.49
C CYS A 255 -3.20 -4.64 -12.96
N CYS A 256 -4.23 -3.84 -13.26
CA CYS A 256 -4.68 -3.57 -14.63
C CYS A 256 -3.56 -2.93 -15.46
N TRP A 257 -2.80 -1.99 -14.88
CA TRP A 257 -1.65 -1.39 -15.56
C TRP A 257 -0.52 -2.41 -15.81
N ILE A 258 -0.25 -3.30 -14.86
CA ILE A 258 0.78 -4.36 -15.01
C ILE A 258 0.37 -5.38 -16.08
N GLU A 259 -0.92 -5.68 -16.21
CA GLU A 259 -1.43 -6.56 -17.26
C GLU A 259 -1.30 -5.93 -18.64
N ASP A 260 -1.80 -4.71 -18.82
CA ASP A 260 -1.62 -3.91 -20.02
C ASP A 260 -1.72 -2.40 -19.69
N PRO A 261 -0.63 -1.62 -19.83
CA PRO A 261 -0.63 -0.17 -19.58
C PRO A 261 -1.61 0.62 -20.47
N ASN A 262 -2.02 0.08 -21.62
CA ASN A 262 -2.95 0.72 -22.55
C ASN A 262 -4.40 0.26 -22.40
N SER A 263 -4.66 -0.64 -21.44
CA SER A 263 -5.97 -1.24 -21.17
C SER A 263 -7.06 -0.21 -20.94
N GLN A 264 -8.29 -0.56 -21.29
CA GLN A 264 -9.46 0.29 -21.04
C GLN A 264 -9.76 0.32 -19.54
N GLU A 265 -9.52 -0.80 -18.86
CA GLU A 265 -9.68 -1.05 -17.44
C GLU A 265 -8.84 -0.07 -16.62
N PHE A 266 -7.55 0.10 -16.96
CA PHE A 266 -6.71 1.10 -16.31
C PHE A 266 -7.23 2.53 -16.51
N LYS A 267 -7.69 2.87 -17.73
CA LYS A 267 -8.27 4.20 -18.02
C LYS A 267 -9.55 4.46 -17.22
N LEU A 268 -10.34 3.43 -16.94
CA LEU A 268 -11.56 3.52 -16.13
C LEU A 268 -11.26 3.69 -14.63
N HIS A 269 -10.13 3.15 -14.15
CA HIS A 269 -9.66 3.34 -12.77
C HIS A 269 -9.20 4.76 -12.44
N ILE A 270 -8.62 5.48 -13.43
CA ILE A 270 -8.03 6.81 -13.24
C ILE A 270 -9.04 7.85 -12.72
N PRO A 271 -10.21 8.08 -13.36
CA PRO A 271 -11.17 9.06 -12.85
C PRO A 271 -11.71 8.68 -11.47
N ARG A 272 -11.73 7.39 -11.12
CA ARG A 272 -12.19 6.88 -9.82
C ARG A 272 -11.25 7.16 -8.64
N ILE A 273 -10.07 7.72 -8.90
CA ILE A 273 -9.16 8.16 -7.83
C ILE A 273 -9.77 9.32 -7.06
N TYR A 274 -10.46 10.24 -7.74
CA TYR A 274 -11.01 11.44 -7.13
C TYR A 274 -12.13 11.12 -6.12
N ASP A 275 -12.86 10.02 -6.32
CA ASP A 275 -13.86 9.52 -5.36
C ASP A 275 -13.26 9.27 -3.96
N TYR A 276 -11.95 9.02 -3.88
CA TYR A 276 -11.24 8.78 -2.62
C TYR A 276 -10.48 9.99 -2.09
N LEU A 277 -10.39 11.11 -2.83
CA LEU A 277 -9.63 12.29 -2.41
C LEU A 277 -10.55 13.34 -1.79
N TRP A 278 -10.19 13.80 -0.60
CA TRP A 278 -10.96 14.78 0.16
C TRP A 278 -10.09 15.95 0.60
N VAL A 279 -10.54 17.17 0.31
CA VAL A 279 -9.91 18.40 0.81
C VAL A 279 -10.57 18.79 2.12
N ALA A 280 -9.79 18.81 3.19
CA ALA A 280 -10.19 19.25 4.52
C ALA A 280 -9.37 20.48 4.97
N GLU A 281 -9.67 20.99 6.15
CA GLU A 281 -9.00 22.13 6.78
C GLU A 281 -7.49 21.93 6.97
N ASP A 282 -7.07 20.68 7.13
CA ASP A 282 -5.69 20.24 7.33
C ASP A 282 -5.00 19.83 6.01
N GLY A 283 -5.66 19.94 4.85
CA GLY A 283 -5.11 19.59 3.54
C GLY A 283 -5.89 18.46 2.83
N MET A 284 -5.29 17.90 1.77
CA MET A 284 -5.91 16.84 0.98
C MET A 284 -5.52 15.46 1.52
N LYS A 285 -6.52 14.65 1.89
CA LYS A 285 -6.36 13.28 2.42
C LYS A 285 -7.09 12.25 1.57
N MET A 286 -6.72 10.98 1.72
CA MET A 286 -7.41 9.87 1.08
C MET A 286 -8.39 9.20 2.05
N GLN A 287 -9.64 9.02 1.65
CA GLN A 287 -10.70 8.38 2.44
C GLN A 287 -10.56 6.85 2.42
N VAL A 288 -11.04 6.16 3.46
CA VAL A 288 -10.97 4.69 3.56
C VAL A 288 -12.01 4.00 2.67
N ILE A 289 -13.25 4.49 2.72
CA ILE A 289 -14.44 4.01 1.99
C ILE A 289 -15.29 5.24 1.62
N LEU A 290 -16.00 5.17 0.49
CA LEU A 290 -16.99 6.18 0.10
C LEU A 290 -18.21 6.13 1.04
N TYR A 291 -18.34 7.11 1.94
CA TYR A 291 -19.34 7.12 3.02
C TYR A 291 -20.79 7.43 2.62
N VAL A 292 -21.08 7.61 1.32
CA VAL A 292 -22.39 8.08 0.81
C VAL A 292 -23.57 7.20 1.25
N VAL A 293 -23.34 5.93 1.61
CA VAL A 293 -24.42 4.99 2.00
C VAL A 293 -24.66 4.91 3.52
N LEU A 294 -23.68 5.25 4.36
CA LEU A 294 -23.83 5.12 5.82
C LEU A 294 -24.51 6.34 6.47
N ASP A 295 -24.22 7.53 5.95
CA ASP A 295 -24.72 8.80 6.50
C ASP A 295 -26.23 9.03 6.33
N PRO A 296 -26.92 8.66 5.22
CA PRO A 296 -28.35 8.94 5.09
C PRO A 296 -29.20 8.22 6.15
N ASN A 297 -28.78 7.05 6.63
CA ASN A 297 -29.47 6.38 7.73
C ASN A 297 -29.19 7.07 9.07
N PHE A 298 -27.96 7.55 9.31
CA PHE A 298 -27.64 8.28 10.54
C PHE A 298 -28.35 9.64 10.61
N PHE A 299 -28.41 10.37 9.49
CA PHE A 299 -29.20 11.60 9.36
C PHE A 299 -30.71 11.33 9.47
N ALA A 300 -31.23 10.24 8.92
CA ALA A 300 -32.64 9.87 9.07
C ALA A 300 -33.00 9.58 10.52
N PHE A 301 -32.12 8.91 11.28
CA PHE A 301 -32.28 8.71 12.72
C PHE A 301 -32.19 10.03 13.50
N SER A 302 -31.20 10.88 13.23
CA SER A 302 -31.01 12.14 13.94
C SER A 302 -32.09 13.21 13.63
N CYS A 303 -32.67 13.21 12.42
CA CYS A 303 -33.81 14.08 12.09
C CYS A 303 -35.14 13.51 12.60
N GLY A 304 -35.29 12.19 12.71
CA GLY A 304 -36.48 11.55 13.29
C GLY A 304 -36.69 11.92 14.77
N ASP A 305 -35.60 12.01 15.53
CA ASP A 305 -35.63 12.40 16.95
C ASP A 305 -35.81 13.90 17.18
N CYS A 306 -35.52 14.75 16.19
CA CYS A 306 -35.77 16.20 16.27
C CYS A 306 -37.24 16.59 16.02
N PHE A 307 -38.05 15.72 15.39
CA PHE A 307 -39.45 16.03 15.04
C PHE A 307 -40.50 15.47 16.01
N THR A 308 -40.10 14.74 17.05
CA THR A 308 -41.03 14.18 18.06
C THR A 308 -41.12 15.01 19.36
N GLY A 309 -40.42 16.14 19.46
CA GLY A 309 -40.37 16.99 20.65
C GLY A 309 -41.36 18.17 20.74
N TYR A 310 -42.27 18.35 19.77
CA TYR A 310 -43.21 19.51 19.75
C TYR A 310 -44.67 19.15 19.43
N LEU A 311 -45.14 17.98 19.89
CA LEU A 311 -46.57 17.66 19.89
C LEU A 311 -46.95 16.88 21.16
N THR A 312 -46.96 17.57 22.31
CA THR A 312 -47.88 17.37 23.45
C THR A 312 -47.93 18.64 24.27
#